data_AF-W2W646-F1
#
_entry.id   AF-W2W646-F1
#
_cell.length_a   1.000
_cell.length_b   1.000
_cell.length_c   1.000
_cell.angle_alpha   90.00
_cell.angle_beta   90.00
_cell.angle_gamma   90.00
#
_symmetry.space_group_name_H-M   'P 1'
#
loop_
_entity.id
_entity.type
_entity.pdbx_description
1 polymer ?
#
loop_
_entity_poly.entity_id
_entity_poly.type
_entity_poly.pdbx_seq_one_letter_code
_entity_poly.pdbx_strand_id
1 'polypeptide(L)'
;MTNHLLVLSTGQHVGKTTLSLGLVKTLQAKFQGTNKLVAYCKPVGQQHVPVGDNLRVDKDAYLFKEHFGLIQHYKDMSPVIFPDGFTRDFIDGKVTSQQLMDSIRAAHRNLYDQSDFVICEGTGHTGVGSICELNNAQVAAELKIDAVCVALGGLGSSFDQLAMNREMLKQNNVRLRGVVLNKVNPKKMDMIQDYYSRALKRWDVPLVGCIPDLKDLSCPTMADYAKLLKSDLISGKDASLRYFSSTRLALAPVDGTNLFKAIPNQLVITVRSTNCLLHGLPIASLQFIGICSIAVVRM
;
A
#
# COMPACT_ATOMS: atom_id res chain seq x y z
N MET A 1 11.70 25.40 -6.76
CA MET A 1 11.46 24.35 -7.77
C MET A 1 10.80 23.19 -7.08
N THR A 2 9.69 22.72 -7.63
CA THR A 2 8.97 21.54 -7.13
C THR A 2 9.82 20.30 -7.35
N ASN A 3 9.89 19.42 -6.35
CA ASN A 3 10.53 18.12 -6.52
C ASN A 3 9.47 17.08 -6.89
N HIS A 4 9.87 16.08 -7.66
CA HIS A 4 9.02 14.92 -7.91
C HIS A 4 9.83 13.63 -7.78
N LEU A 5 9.16 12.54 -7.46
CA LEU A 5 9.79 11.24 -7.32
C LEU A 5 8.83 10.15 -7.73
N LEU A 6 9.29 9.23 -8.57
CA LEU A 6 8.59 7.99 -8.84
C LEU A 6 8.99 6.90 -7.83
N VAL A 7 8.02 6.35 -7.11
CA VAL A 7 8.21 5.15 -6.30
C VAL A 7 7.82 3.95 -7.13
N LEU A 8 8.77 3.02 -7.32
CA LEU A 8 8.60 1.76 -8.04
C LEU A 8 8.86 0.58 -7.11
N SER A 9 8.58 -0.63 -7.58
CA SER A 9 8.99 -1.85 -6.89
C SER A 9 9.28 -2.94 -7.88
N THR A 10 9.96 -3.99 -7.43
CA THR A 10 10.34 -5.13 -8.27
C THR A 10 9.17 -6.05 -8.63
N GLY A 11 8.01 -5.87 -8.00
CA GLY A 11 6.80 -6.68 -8.16
C GLY A 11 5.60 -6.08 -7.42
N GLN A 12 4.45 -6.76 -7.51
CA GLN A 12 3.27 -6.45 -6.69
C GLN A 12 3.50 -6.84 -5.22
N HIS A 13 2.84 -6.14 -4.29
CA HIS A 13 2.86 -6.44 -2.84
C HIS A 13 4.25 -6.40 -2.15
N VAL A 14 5.23 -5.74 -2.79
CA VAL A 14 6.57 -5.54 -2.24
C VAL A 14 6.60 -4.44 -1.16
N GLY A 15 5.61 -3.54 -1.13
CA GLY A 15 5.49 -2.47 -0.12
C GLY A 15 5.62 -1.04 -0.66
N LYS A 16 5.46 -0.86 -1.97
CA LYS A 16 5.48 0.45 -2.64
C LYS A 16 4.52 1.46 -1.99
N THR A 17 3.25 1.07 -1.84
CA THR A 17 2.20 1.89 -1.21
C THR A 17 2.51 2.22 0.24
N THR A 18 3.02 1.26 1.01
CA THR A 18 3.45 1.50 2.39
C THR A 18 4.61 2.50 2.46
N LEU A 19 5.60 2.40 1.57
CA LEU A 19 6.68 3.37 1.49
C LEU A 19 6.15 4.76 1.12
N SER A 20 5.28 4.86 0.11
CA SER A 20 4.65 6.12 -0.30
C SER A 20 3.88 6.78 0.86
N LEU A 21 3.13 6.00 1.67
CA LEU A 21 2.43 6.50 2.86
C LEU A 21 3.43 7.12 3.85
N GLY A 22 4.53 6.42 4.12
CA GLY A 22 5.59 6.89 5.00
C GLY A 22 6.26 8.17 4.47
N LEU A 23 6.51 8.24 3.15
CA LEU A 23 7.09 9.42 2.51
C LEU A 23 6.16 10.64 2.59
N VAL A 24 4.89 10.50 2.25
CA VAL A 24 3.91 11.59 2.34
C VAL A 24 3.81 12.10 3.78
N LYS A 25 3.65 11.20 4.76
CA LYS A 25 3.57 11.57 6.18
C LYS A 25 4.82 12.31 6.65
N THR A 26 6.00 11.83 6.26
CA THR A 26 7.28 12.43 6.64
C THR A 26 7.46 13.81 6.01
N LEU A 27 7.10 13.97 4.74
CA LEU A 27 7.14 15.26 4.05
C LEU A 27 6.15 16.26 4.65
N GLN A 28 4.92 15.85 4.95
CA GLN A 28 3.95 16.71 5.64
C GLN A 28 4.46 17.15 7.02
N ALA A 29 5.04 16.23 7.81
CA ALA A 29 5.64 16.58 9.09
C ALA A 29 6.81 17.57 8.93
N LYS A 30 7.65 17.37 7.91
CA LYS A 30 8.75 18.29 7.59
C LYS A 30 8.27 19.67 7.14
N PHE A 31 7.11 19.75 6.52
CA PHE A 31 6.51 21.00 6.04
C PHE A 31 5.57 21.66 7.04
N GLN A 32 5.41 21.06 8.23
CA GLN A 32 4.56 21.61 9.29
C GLN A 32 5.00 23.05 9.65
N GLY A 33 4.03 23.97 9.73
CA GLY A 33 4.28 25.39 9.98
C GLY A 33 4.75 26.18 8.76
N THR A 34 4.74 25.58 7.57
CA THR A 34 5.02 26.25 6.29
C THR A 34 3.82 26.17 5.36
N ASN A 35 3.84 26.91 4.25
CA ASN A 35 2.84 26.82 3.19
C ASN A 35 3.17 25.74 2.14
N LYS A 36 4.14 24.86 2.42
CA LYS A 36 4.59 23.87 1.45
C LYS A 36 3.63 22.70 1.36
N LEU A 37 3.37 22.24 0.13
CA LEU A 37 2.38 21.22 -0.15
C LEU A 37 3.01 19.94 -0.72
N VAL A 38 2.42 18.81 -0.35
CA VAL A 38 2.74 17.49 -0.89
C VAL A 38 1.57 17.05 -1.76
N ALA A 39 1.86 16.50 -2.93
CA ALA A 39 0.90 15.83 -3.79
C ALA A 39 1.24 14.35 -3.93
N TYR A 40 0.21 13.55 -4.19
CA TYR A 40 0.33 12.15 -4.54
C TYR A 40 -0.34 11.91 -5.90
N CYS A 41 0.27 11.07 -6.73
CA CYS A 41 -0.27 10.67 -8.01
C CYS A 41 -0.10 9.17 -8.20
N LYS A 42 -1.14 8.50 -8.70
CA LYS A 42 -1.08 7.18 -9.31
C LYS A 42 -1.27 7.35 -10.82
N PRO A 43 -0.19 7.49 -11.62
CA PRO A 43 -0.32 7.82 -13.04
C PRO A 43 -1.15 6.80 -13.82
N VAL A 44 -0.97 5.51 -13.48
CA VAL A 44 -1.72 4.39 -14.06
C VAL A 44 -2.22 3.50 -12.92
N GLY A 45 -3.53 3.50 -12.71
CA GLY A 45 -4.23 2.67 -11.74
C GLY A 45 -4.80 1.38 -12.35
N GLN A 46 -5.00 0.35 -11.52
CA GLN A 46 -5.66 -0.91 -11.91
C GLN A 46 -6.85 -1.25 -11.01
N GLN A 47 -6.85 -0.75 -9.77
CA GLN A 47 -7.92 -1.01 -8.81
C GLN A 47 -8.58 0.31 -8.47
N HIS A 48 -9.87 0.42 -8.73
CA HIS A 48 -10.60 1.68 -8.58
C HIS A 48 -11.77 1.59 -7.60
N VAL A 49 -12.14 2.73 -7.03
CA VAL A 49 -13.33 2.92 -6.20
C VAL A 49 -14.22 4.02 -6.78
N PRO A 50 -15.55 3.95 -6.61
CA PRO A 50 -16.44 5.05 -6.98
C PRO A 50 -16.30 6.21 -5.98
N VAL A 51 -16.33 7.43 -6.48
CA VAL A 51 -16.36 8.68 -5.70
C VAL A 51 -17.47 9.55 -6.24
N GLY A 52 -18.52 9.79 -5.44
CA GLY A 52 -19.76 10.39 -5.95
C GLY A 52 -20.40 9.51 -7.04
N ASP A 53 -21.19 10.14 -7.91
CA ASP A 53 -22.05 9.38 -8.84
C ASP A 53 -21.30 8.91 -10.10
N ASN A 54 -20.35 9.70 -10.62
CA ASN A 54 -19.80 9.50 -11.97
C ASN A 54 -18.27 9.43 -12.05
N LEU A 55 -17.57 9.37 -10.91
CA LEU A 55 -16.11 9.32 -10.91
C LEU A 55 -15.60 7.99 -10.36
N ARG A 56 -14.66 7.38 -11.08
CA ARG A 56 -13.85 6.25 -10.58
C ARG A 56 -12.42 6.73 -10.39
N VAL A 57 -11.83 6.41 -9.25
CA VAL A 57 -10.47 6.82 -8.89
C VAL A 57 -9.68 5.60 -8.46
N ASP A 58 -8.38 5.58 -8.69
CA ASP A 58 -7.53 4.53 -8.13
C ASP A 58 -7.66 4.51 -6.59
N LYS A 59 -7.74 3.30 -6.03
CA LYS A 59 -7.94 3.09 -4.59
C LYS A 59 -6.85 3.75 -3.75
N ASP A 60 -5.61 3.82 -4.25
CA ASP A 60 -4.50 4.40 -3.52
C ASP A 60 -4.63 5.92 -3.59
N ALA A 61 -4.98 6.51 -4.74
CA ALA A 61 -5.26 7.94 -4.82
C ALA A 61 -6.37 8.38 -3.84
N TYR A 62 -7.44 7.58 -3.72
CA TYR A 62 -8.47 7.75 -2.69
C TYR A 62 -7.90 7.70 -1.28
N LEU A 63 -7.19 6.62 -0.94
CA LEU A 63 -6.56 6.45 0.38
C LEU A 63 -5.70 7.66 0.75
N PHE A 64 -4.81 8.08 -0.13
CA PHE A 64 -3.88 9.18 0.15
C PHE A 64 -4.60 10.51 0.31
N LYS A 65 -5.58 10.82 -0.55
CA LYS A 65 -6.32 12.07 -0.45
C LYS A 65 -7.08 12.17 0.87
N GLU A 66 -7.88 11.15 1.19
CA GLU A 66 -8.75 11.18 2.36
C GLU A 66 -7.95 11.05 3.67
N HIS A 67 -6.93 10.18 3.70
CA HIS A 67 -6.16 9.95 4.92
C HIS A 67 -5.25 11.12 5.29
N PHE A 68 -4.62 11.76 4.30
CA PHE A 68 -3.68 12.86 4.53
C PHE A 68 -4.27 14.25 4.29
N GLY A 69 -5.55 14.33 3.92
CA GLY A 69 -6.21 15.60 3.60
C GLY A 69 -5.57 16.33 2.42
N LEU A 70 -5.13 15.60 1.38
CA LEU A 70 -4.49 16.21 0.22
C LEU A 70 -5.52 17.04 -0.56
N ILE A 71 -5.17 18.26 -0.94
CA ILE A 71 -6.14 19.20 -1.52
C ILE A 71 -6.34 19.02 -3.04
N GLN A 72 -5.40 18.35 -3.71
CA GLN A 72 -5.37 18.23 -5.17
C GLN A 72 -6.55 17.39 -5.70
N HIS A 73 -6.98 17.64 -6.94
CA HIS A 73 -8.16 16.98 -7.50
C HIS A 73 -7.90 15.51 -7.86
N TYR A 74 -8.91 14.66 -7.66
CA TYR A 74 -8.83 13.24 -7.99
C TYR A 74 -8.44 12.95 -9.44
N LYS A 75 -8.94 13.76 -10.40
CA LYS A 75 -8.58 13.63 -11.82
C LYS A 75 -7.08 13.77 -12.09
N ASP A 76 -6.39 14.58 -11.29
CA ASP A 76 -4.96 14.82 -11.43
C ASP A 76 -4.16 13.77 -10.62
N MET A 77 -4.71 13.31 -9.50
CA MET A 77 -4.11 12.25 -8.68
C MET A 77 -4.24 10.85 -9.31
N SER A 78 -5.24 10.62 -10.17
CA SER A 78 -5.54 9.32 -10.80
C SER A 78 -5.98 9.51 -12.27
N PRO A 79 -5.08 9.99 -13.16
CA PRO A 79 -5.46 10.39 -14.51
C PRO A 79 -5.83 9.23 -15.44
N VAL A 80 -5.23 8.07 -15.26
CA VAL A 80 -5.50 6.88 -16.09
C VAL A 80 -5.78 5.68 -15.20
N ILE A 81 -6.83 4.93 -15.55
CA ILE A 81 -7.23 3.71 -14.88
C ILE A 81 -7.45 2.65 -15.96
N PHE A 82 -6.89 1.45 -15.74
CA PHE A 82 -7.11 0.29 -16.59
C PHE A 82 -8.18 -0.61 -15.97
N PRO A 83 -9.47 -0.43 -16.30
CA PRO A 83 -10.50 -1.37 -15.92
C PRO A 83 -10.33 -2.73 -16.63
N ASP A 84 -11.13 -3.71 -16.22
CA ASP A 84 -11.22 -4.98 -16.92
C ASP A 84 -11.58 -4.77 -18.39
N GLY A 85 -10.89 -5.47 -19.30
CA GLY A 85 -11.08 -5.34 -20.74
C GLY A 85 -10.31 -4.19 -21.40
N PHE A 86 -9.74 -3.26 -20.64
CA PHE A 86 -9.03 -2.09 -21.18
C PHE A 86 -7.92 -2.44 -22.16
N THR A 87 -7.17 -3.51 -21.90
CA THR A 87 -6.09 -3.96 -22.79
C THR A 87 -6.61 -4.42 -24.16
N ARG A 88 -7.83 -4.99 -24.22
CA ARG A 88 -8.48 -5.34 -25.50
C ARG A 88 -8.91 -4.08 -26.24
N ASP A 89 -9.54 -3.14 -25.52
CA ASP A 89 -9.95 -1.86 -26.11
C ASP A 89 -8.78 -1.06 -26.69
N PHE A 90 -7.61 -1.13 -26.04
CA PHE A 90 -6.37 -0.54 -26.55
C PHE A 90 -5.90 -1.23 -27.84
N ILE A 91 -5.88 -2.57 -27.87
CA ILE A 91 -5.50 -3.35 -29.07
C ILE A 91 -6.47 -3.09 -30.24
N ASP A 92 -7.76 -2.94 -29.93
CA ASP A 92 -8.81 -2.61 -30.90
C ASP A 92 -8.74 -1.15 -31.38
N GLY A 93 -7.82 -0.34 -30.85
CA GLY A 93 -7.61 1.06 -31.24
C GLY A 93 -8.67 2.04 -30.72
N LYS A 94 -9.49 1.65 -29.73
CA LYS A 94 -10.50 2.52 -29.12
C LYS A 94 -9.87 3.62 -28.26
N VAL A 95 -8.65 3.38 -27.77
CA VAL A 95 -7.85 4.31 -26.97
C VAL A 95 -6.41 4.21 -27.43
N THR A 96 -5.71 5.34 -27.52
CA THR A 96 -4.31 5.41 -27.95
C THR A 96 -3.37 5.71 -26.79
N SER A 97 -2.11 5.28 -26.91
CA SER A 97 -1.07 5.57 -25.91
C SER A 97 -0.83 7.08 -25.78
N GLN A 98 -0.91 7.82 -26.89
CA GLN A 98 -0.81 9.27 -26.92
C GLN A 98 -1.87 9.96 -26.06
N GLN A 99 -3.15 9.61 -26.21
CA GLN A 99 -4.25 10.20 -25.42
C GLN A 99 -4.08 9.97 -23.91
N LEU A 100 -3.67 8.76 -23.55
CA LEU A 100 -3.43 8.38 -22.17
C LEU A 100 -2.22 9.12 -21.59
N MET A 101 -1.13 9.21 -22.36
CA MET A 101 0.07 9.94 -21.92
C MET A 101 -0.19 11.45 -21.80
N ASP A 102 -0.98 12.03 -22.70
CA ASP A 102 -1.39 13.44 -22.62
C ASP A 102 -2.20 13.72 -21.35
N SER A 103 -3.07 12.79 -20.95
CA SER A 103 -3.82 12.85 -19.70
C SER A 103 -2.90 12.82 -18.48
N ILE A 104 -1.92 11.92 -18.47
CA ILE A 104 -0.90 11.83 -17.41
C ILE A 104 -0.06 13.11 -17.35
N ARG A 105 0.36 13.65 -18.50
CA ARG A 105 1.17 14.88 -18.57
C ARG A 105 0.42 16.09 -18.03
N ALA A 106 -0.85 16.24 -18.42
CA ALA A 106 -1.70 17.34 -17.95
C ALA A 106 -1.90 17.26 -16.42
N ALA A 107 -2.24 16.07 -15.92
CA ALA A 107 -2.39 15.82 -14.49
C ALA A 107 -1.11 16.08 -13.70
N HIS A 108 0.03 15.56 -14.16
CA HIS A 108 1.32 15.79 -13.51
C HIS A 108 1.68 17.27 -13.46
N ARG A 109 1.47 18.01 -14.56
CA ARG A 109 1.70 19.47 -14.60
C ARG A 109 0.86 20.18 -13.54
N ASN A 110 -0.43 19.88 -13.46
CA ASN A 110 -1.32 20.48 -12.46
C ASN A 110 -0.83 20.20 -11.03
N LEU A 111 -0.43 18.96 -10.74
CA LEU A 111 0.12 18.60 -9.42
C LEU A 111 1.46 19.30 -9.14
N TYR A 112 2.33 19.38 -10.14
CA TYR A 112 3.66 19.97 -10.03
C TYR A 112 3.60 21.48 -9.77
N ASP A 113 2.67 22.17 -10.42
CA ASP A 113 2.48 23.62 -10.27
C ASP A 113 1.79 23.98 -8.93
N GLN A 114 1.02 23.05 -8.35
CA GLN A 114 0.26 23.26 -7.12
C GLN A 114 0.93 22.69 -5.87
N SER A 115 2.18 22.20 -5.96
CA SER A 115 2.84 21.54 -4.82
C SER A 115 4.34 21.73 -4.82
N ASP A 116 4.97 21.52 -3.67
CA ASP A 116 6.43 21.59 -3.49
C ASP A 116 7.09 20.22 -3.64
N PHE A 117 6.32 19.15 -3.45
CA PHE A 117 6.77 17.77 -3.67
C PHE A 117 5.65 16.89 -4.24
N VAL A 118 5.90 16.21 -5.35
CA VAL A 118 4.97 15.24 -5.95
C VAL A 118 5.51 13.82 -5.82
N ILE A 119 4.78 12.95 -5.14
CA ILE A 119 5.06 11.51 -5.11
C ILE A 119 4.20 10.84 -6.18
N CYS A 120 4.85 10.31 -7.21
CA CYS A 120 4.21 9.44 -8.19
C CYS A 120 4.42 7.98 -7.75
N GLU A 121 3.35 7.21 -7.63
CA GLU A 121 3.43 5.79 -7.32
C GLU A 121 3.14 4.95 -8.55
N GLY A 122 4.12 4.15 -8.96
CA GLY A 122 3.95 3.22 -10.08
C GLY A 122 3.05 2.02 -9.74
N THR A 123 2.71 1.23 -10.75
CA THR A 123 1.92 -0.01 -10.59
C THR A 123 2.80 -1.25 -10.76
N GLY A 124 2.61 -2.28 -9.94
CA GLY A 124 3.33 -3.56 -10.02
C GLY A 124 4.86 -3.43 -10.16
N HIS A 125 5.46 -4.09 -11.16
CA HIS A 125 6.88 -3.96 -11.49
C HIS A 125 7.12 -2.90 -12.57
N THR A 126 8.37 -2.50 -12.83
CA THR A 126 8.72 -1.40 -13.75
C THR A 126 8.08 -1.53 -15.15
N GLY A 127 7.90 -2.75 -15.64
CA GLY A 127 7.33 -3.05 -16.97
C GLY A 127 5.80 -3.19 -17.03
N VAL A 128 5.06 -3.11 -15.93
CA VAL A 128 3.60 -3.17 -15.97
C VAL A 128 3.05 -1.97 -16.73
N GLY A 129 2.15 -2.22 -17.69
CA GLY A 129 1.60 -1.21 -18.60
C GLY A 129 2.20 -1.24 -20.02
N SER A 130 3.19 -2.10 -20.28
CA SER A 130 3.90 -2.15 -21.58
C SER A 130 2.98 -2.45 -22.77
N ILE A 131 1.92 -3.23 -22.58
CA ILE A 131 0.94 -3.51 -23.65
C ILE A 131 0.23 -2.25 -24.15
N CYS A 132 0.09 -1.24 -23.28
CA CYS A 132 -0.51 0.05 -23.60
C CYS A 132 0.57 1.13 -23.85
N GLU A 133 1.85 0.75 -23.97
CA GLU A 133 3.00 1.67 -24.09
C GLU A 133 3.09 2.71 -22.95
N LEU A 134 2.60 2.33 -21.77
CA LEU A 134 2.52 3.19 -20.59
C LEU A 134 3.12 2.50 -19.38
N ASN A 135 4.22 1.77 -19.59
CA ASN A 135 4.91 1.19 -18.46
C ASN A 135 5.54 2.27 -17.57
N ASN A 136 5.86 1.90 -16.33
CA ASN A 136 6.32 2.89 -15.37
C ASN A 136 7.61 3.61 -15.80
N ALA A 137 8.50 2.95 -16.55
CA ALA A 137 9.72 3.59 -17.05
C ALA A 137 9.42 4.59 -18.18
N GLN A 138 8.48 4.28 -19.07
CA GLN A 138 8.03 5.19 -20.13
C GLN A 138 7.34 6.43 -19.53
N VAL A 139 6.44 6.23 -18.57
CA VAL A 139 5.81 7.33 -17.83
C VAL A 139 6.86 8.17 -17.12
N ALA A 140 7.87 7.54 -16.51
CA ALA A 140 8.93 8.26 -15.82
C ALA A 140 9.75 9.14 -16.78
N ALA A 141 10.11 8.59 -17.93
CA ALA A 141 10.89 9.28 -18.95
C ALA A 141 10.13 10.47 -19.53
N GLU A 142 8.85 10.28 -19.86
CA GLU A 142 7.99 11.35 -20.38
C GLU A 142 7.85 12.51 -19.40
N LEU A 143 7.66 12.20 -18.11
CA LEU A 143 7.52 13.19 -17.06
C LEU A 143 8.87 13.73 -16.56
N LYS A 144 9.99 13.19 -17.08
CA LYS A 144 11.36 13.49 -16.64
C LYS A 144 11.58 13.32 -15.14
N ILE A 145 10.94 12.30 -14.55
CA ILE A 145 11.00 12.00 -13.13
C ILE A 145 12.02 10.90 -12.84
N ASP A 146 12.85 11.15 -11.84
CA ASP A 146 13.75 10.15 -11.28
C ASP A 146 12.97 9.13 -10.43
N ALA A 147 13.53 7.92 -10.24
CA ALA A 147 12.86 6.83 -9.54
C ALA A 147 13.61 6.34 -8.28
N VAL A 148 12.86 5.87 -7.28
CA VAL A 148 13.34 5.01 -6.20
C VAL A 148 12.61 3.67 -6.32
N CYS A 149 13.33 2.56 -6.14
CA CYS A 149 12.77 1.22 -6.27
C CYS A 149 12.72 0.49 -4.93
N VAL A 150 11.57 -0.09 -4.61
CA VAL A 150 11.39 -0.98 -3.46
C VAL A 150 11.60 -2.43 -3.91
N ALA A 151 12.52 -3.14 -3.26
CA ALA A 151 12.72 -4.57 -3.47
C ALA A 151 12.43 -5.33 -2.16
N LEU A 152 12.14 -6.63 -2.27
CA LEU A 152 11.99 -7.48 -1.08
C LEU A 152 13.35 -7.69 -0.41
N GLY A 153 13.33 -7.93 0.90
CA GLY A 153 14.50 -8.33 1.67
C GLY A 153 15.07 -9.66 1.18
N GLY A 154 16.39 -9.75 1.16
CA GLY A 154 17.13 -10.88 0.61
C GLY A 154 18.34 -10.39 -0.17
N LEU A 155 19.16 -11.32 -0.69
CA LEU A 155 20.31 -10.98 -1.52
C LEU A 155 20.07 -11.43 -2.96
N GLY A 156 20.32 -12.71 -3.29
CA GLY A 156 20.29 -13.22 -4.68
C GLY A 156 19.02 -12.88 -5.45
N SER A 157 17.90 -13.56 -5.15
CA SER A 157 16.65 -13.39 -5.90
C SER A 157 16.10 -11.95 -5.88
N SER A 158 16.29 -11.23 -4.77
CA SER A 158 15.91 -9.82 -4.66
C SER A 158 16.72 -8.95 -5.60
N PHE A 159 18.04 -9.13 -5.63
CA PHE A 159 18.93 -8.36 -6.49
C PHE A 159 18.72 -8.70 -7.98
N ASP A 160 18.45 -9.97 -8.31
CA ASP A 160 18.15 -10.39 -9.67
C ASP A 160 16.88 -9.71 -10.20
N GLN A 161 15.80 -9.71 -9.40
CA GLN A 161 14.57 -8.99 -9.75
C GLN A 161 14.80 -7.50 -9.89
N LEU A 162 15.60 -6.90 -9.00
CA LEU A 162 15.96 -5.49 -9.09
C LEU A 162 16.76 -5.19 -10.36
N ALA A 163 17.70 -6.05 -10.74
CA ALA A 163 18.50 -5.89 -11.96
C ALA A 163 17.62 -5.88 -13.21
N MET A 164 16.66 -6.81 -13.30
CA MET A 164 15.68 -6.84 -14.40
C MET A 164 14.86 -5.54 -14.48
N ASN A 165 14.37 -5.05 -13.35
CA ASN A 165 13.59 -3.82 -13.28
C ASN A 165 14.42 -2.56 -13.60
N ARG A 166 15.70 -2.55 -13.20
CA ARG A 166 16.65 -1.47 -13.50
C ARG A 166 16.92 -1.37 -14.99
N GLU A 167 16.99 -2.48 -15.71
CA GLU A 167 17.31 -2.43 -17.14
C GLU A 167 16.23 -1.69 -17.94
N MET A 168 14.96 -1.85 -17.58
CA MET A 168 13.86 -1.08 -18.18
C MET A 168 14.00 0.43 -17.91
N LEU A 169 14.42 0.84 -16.70
CA LEU A 169 14.68 2.25 -16.40
C LEU A 169 15.84 2.80 -17.24
N LYS A 170 16.93 2.03 -17.34
CA LYS A 170 18.10 2.39 -18.15
C LYS A 170 17.75 2.59 -19.62
N GLN A 171 16.99 1.66 -20.21
CA GLN A 171 16.55 1.74 -21.60
C GLN A 171 15.73 3.01 -21.89
N ASN A 172 15.01 3.51 -20.89
CA ASN A 172 14.21 4.74 -21.00
C ASN A 172 14.95 5.99 -20.46
N ASN A 173 16.26 5.91 -20.18
CA ASN A 173 17.07 7.00 -19.62
C ASN A 173 16.55 7.56 -18.29
N VAL A 174 15.92 6.72 -17.47
CA VAL A 174 15.39 7.11 -16.15
C VAL A 174 16.42 6.77 -15.08
N ARG A 175 16.78 7.77 -14.26
CA ARG A 175 17.77 7.56 -13.19
C ARG A 175 17.13 6.89 -11.98
N LEU A 176 17.70 5.76 -11.58
CA LEU A 176 17.41 5.13 -10.29
C LEU A 176 18.22 5.82 -9.19
N ARG A 177 17.55 6.55 -8.30
CA ARG A 177 18.17 7.36 -7.22
C ARG A 177 18.45 6.60 -5.95
N GLY A 178 17.84 5.44 -5.79
CA GLY A 178 18.05 4.64 -4.61
C GLY A 178 17.15 3.42 -4.56
N VAL A 179 17.50 2.52 -3.65
CA VAL A 179 16.76 1.28 -3.41
C VAL A 179 16.36 1.22 -1.94
N VAL A 180 15.13 0.79 -1.67
CA VAL A 180 14.66 0.46 -0.32
C VAL A 180 14.38 -1.03 -0.28
N LEU A 181 14.95 -1.73 0.69
CA LEU A 181 14.61 -3.14 0.93
C LEU A 181 13.49 -3.21 1.96
N ASN A 182 12.38 -3.85 1.61
CA ASN A 182 11.26 -4.04 2.50
C ASN A 182 11.11 -5.50 2.92
N LYS A 183 10.54 -5.76 4.09
CA LYS A 183 10.41 -7.11 4.67
C LYS A 183 11.76 -7.81 4.83
N VAL A 184 12.76 -7.08 5.32
CA VAL A 184 14.07 -7.64 5.62
C VAL A 184 13.98 -8.46 6.91
N ASN A 185 14.40 -9.72 6.87
CA ASN A 185 14.45 -10.55 8.09
C ASN A 185 15.31 -9.84 9.15
N PRO A 186 14.76 -9.48 10.33
CA PRO A 186 15.49 -8.74 11.35
C PRO A 186 16.81 -9.41 11.77
N LYS A 187 16.87 -10.75 11.79
CA LYS A 187 18.08 -11.52 12.14
C LYS A 187 19.21 -11.41 11.11
N LYS A 188 18.89 -10.95 9.89
CA LYS A 188 19.83 -10.82 8.76
C LYS A 188 20.01 -9.36 8.34
N MET A 189 19.51 -8.40 9.12
CA MET A 189 19.45 -6.99 8.72
C MET A 189 20.85 -6.45 8.37
N ASP A 190 21.81 -6.57 9.29
CA ASP A 190 23.16 -6.02 9.10
C ASP A 190 23.87 -6.64 7.89
N MET A 191 23.76 -7.97 7.76
CA MET A 191 24.34 -8.71 6.63
C MET A 191 23.70 -8.28 5.31
N ILE A 192 22.37 -8.16 5.25
CA ILE A 192 21.68 -7.71 4.04
C ILE A 192 22.08 -6.27 3.71
N GLN A 193 22.11 -5.37 4.70
CA GLN A 193 22.47 -3.98 4.50
C GLN A 193 23.88 -3.82 3.93
N ASP A 194 24.88 -4.53 4.48
CA ASP A 194 26.27 -4.48 3.99
C ASP A 194 26.39 -5.03 2.56
N TYR A 195 26.02 -6.30 2.34
CA TYR A 195 26.23 -6.96 1.06
C TYR A 195 25.41 -6.31 -0.07
N TYR A 196 24.18 -5.90 0.20
CA TYR A 196 23.33 -5.26 -0.80
C TYR A 196 23.85 -3.86 -1.15
N SER A 197 24.36 -3.10 -0.17
CA SER A 197 25.00 -1.79 -0.43
C SER A 197 26.23 -1.93 -1.33
N ARG A 198 27.10 -2.92 -1.05
CA ARG A 198 28.26 -3.22 -1.91
C ARG A 198 27.86 -3.66 -3.31
N ALA A 199 26.78 -4.45 -3.42
CA ALA A 199 26.25 -4.87 -4.71
C ALA A 199 25.72 -3.68 -5.54
N LEU A 200 25.01 -2.74 -4.91
CA LEU A 200 24.47 -1.53 -5.54
C LEU A 200 25.52 -0.48 -5.87
N LYS A 201 26.64 -0.43 -5.15
CA LYS A 201 27.78 0.46 -5.45
C LYS A 201 28.29 0.27 -6.88
N ARG A 202 28.21 -0.95 -7.43
CA ARG A 202 28.56 -1.27 -8.83
C ARG A 202 27.67 -0.55 -9.85
N TRP A 203 26.51 -0.06 -9.43
CA TRP A 203 25.56 0.67 -10.27
C TRP A 203 25.52 2.16 -9.97
N ASP A 204 26.36 2.65 -9.04
CA ASP A 204 26.30 4.02 -8.49
C ASP A 204 24.90 4.38 -7.96
N VAL A 205 24.25 3.41 -7.29
CA VAL A 205 22.93 3.60 -6.67
C VAL A 205 23.07 3.36 -5.16
N PRO A 206 22.57 4.27 -4.30
CA PRO A 206 22.61 4.05 -2.87
C PRO A 206 21.51 3.08 -2.41
N LEU A 207 21.84 2.25 -1.42
CA LEU A 207 20.83 1.64 -0.55
C LEU A 207 20.32 2.74 0.38
N VAL A 208 19.06 3.16 0.21
CA VAL A 208 18.45 4.24 1.01
C VAL A 208 18.13 3.73 2.41
N GLY A 209 17.71 2.47 2.53
CA GLY A 209 17.44 1.85 3.81
C GLY A 209 16.80 0.48 3.72
N CYS A 210 16.60 -0.13 4.89
CA CYS A 210 15.97 -1.43 5.06
C CYS A 210 14.82 -1.32 6.06
N ILE A 211 13.66 -1.86 5.69
CA ILE A 211 12.48 -1.94 6.54
C ILE A 211 12.34 -3.39 7.01
N PRO A 212 12.33 -3.65 8.34
CA PRO A 212 12.25 -4.99 8.87
C PRO A 212 10.90 -5.65 8.55
N ASP A 213 10.93 -6.98 8.39
CA ASP A 213 9.71 -7.78 8.38
C ASP A 213 9.16 -7.89 9.80
N LEU A 214 8.05 -7.19 10.05
CA LEU A 214 7.33 -7.22 11.31
C LEU A 214 6.08 -8.07 11.14
N LYS A 215 6.09 -9.28 11.72
CA LYS A 215 4.99 -10.25 11.59
C LYS A 215 3.65 -9.67 12.01
N ASP A 216 3.63 -8.86 13.05
CA ASP A 216 2.41 -8.28 13.60
C ASP A 216 1.69 -7.35 12.61
N LEU A 217 2.43 -6.67 11.73
CA LEU A 217 1.85 -5.80 10.68
C LEU A 217 1.20 -6.60 9.53
N SER A 218 1.44 -7.90 9.47
CA SER A 218 0.81 -8.79 8.49
C SER A 218 -0.44 -9.49 9.03
N CYS A 219 -0.76 -9.30 10.31
CA CYS A 219 -1.95 -9.88 10.92
C CYS A 219 -3.20 -9.08 10.53
N PRO A 220 -4.33 -9.73 10.24
CA PRO A 220 -5.60 -9.02 10.06
C PRO A 220 -6.09 -8.41 11.38
N THR A 221 -6.72 -7.24 11.27
CA THR A 221 -7.38 -6.53 12.38
C THR A 221 -8.83 -7.00 12.56
N MET A 222 -9.50 -6.56 13.65
CA MET A 222 -10.94 -6.82 13.79
C MET A 222 -11.75 -6.20 12.65
N ALA A 223 -11.36 -5.01 12.20
CA ALA A 223 -12.00 -4.33 11.08
C ALA A 223 -11.87 -5.15 9.78
N ASP A 224 -10.72 -5.77 9.55
CA ASP A 224 -10.50 -6.63 8.38
C ASP A 224 -11.43 -7.85 8.41
N TYR A 225 -11.56 -8.51 9.55
CA TYR A 225 -12.48 -9.64 9.72
C TYR A 225 -13.95 -9.21 9.60
N ALA A 226 -14.33 -8.09 10.21
CA ALA A 226 -15.70 -7.57 10.11
C ALA A 226 -16.07 -7.28 8.65
N LYS A 227 -15.16 -6.68 7.89
CA LYS A 227 -15.33 -6.45 6.44
C LYS A 227 -15.41 -7.77 5.65
N LEU A 228 -14.53 -8.72 5.95
CA LEU A 228 -14.51 -10.04 5.29
C LEU A 228 -15.82 -10.81 5.53
N LEU A 229 -16.29 -10.81 6.78
CA LEU A 229 -17.51 -11.52 7.22
C LEU A 229 -18.79 -10.73 6.97
N LYS A 230 -18.69 -9.48 6.49
CA LYS A 230 -19.82 -8.56 6.30
C LYS A 230 -20.66 -8.42 7.58
N SER A 231 -19.99 -8.27 8.72
CA SER A 231 -20.60 -8.22 10.05
C SER A 231 -20.31 -6.89 10.76
N ASP A 232 -21.25 -6.44 11.58
CA ASP A 232 -21.04 -5.24 12.40
C ASP A 232 -20.17 -5.51 13.63
N LEU A 233 -19.36 -4.52 14.00
CA LEU A 233 -18.71 -4.48 15.31
C LEU A 233 -19.67 -3.92 16.38
N ILE A 234 -20.19 -4.78 17.26
CA ILE A 234 -21.06 -4.42 18.41
C ILE A 234 -20.27 -3.80 19.59
N SER A 235 -18.96 -4.01 19.68
CA SER A 235 -18.10 -3.64 20.82
C SER A 235 -16.64 -3.47 20.35
N GLY A 236 -15.74 -3.03 21.22
CA GLY A 236 -14.31 -2.90 20.88
C GLY A 236 -13.98 -2.00 19.69
N LYS A 237 -14.87 -1.06 19.33
CA LYS A 237 -14.70 -0.15 18.18
C LYS A 237 -13.38 0.64 18.25
N ASP A 238 -13.00 1.05 19.46
CA ASP A 238 -11.75 1.77 19.74
C ASP A 238 -10.50 0.91 19.52
N ALA A 239 -10.65 -0.43 19.51
CA ALA A 239 -9.59 -1.39 19.24
C ALA A 239 -9.74 -2.05 17.86
N SER A 240 -10.64 -1.57 16.99
CA SER A 240 -10.97 -2.18 15.69
C SER A 240 -9.76 -2.44 14.80
N LEU A 241 -8.73 -1.59 14.87
CA LEU A 241 -7.49 -1.69 14.11
C LEU A 241 -6.35 -2.42 14.86
N ARG A 242 -6.64 -3.03 16.01
CA ARG A 242 -5.64 -3.79 16.77
C ARG A 242 -5.28 -5.08 16.02
N TYR A 243 -3.99 -5.39 16.01
CA TYR A 243 -3.45 -6.64 15.49
C TYR A 243 -3.50 -7.75 16.55
N PHE A 244 -3.73 -8.98 16.10
CA PHE A 244 -3.72 -10.17 16.95
C PHE A 244 -2.67 -11.16 16.44
N SER A 245 -1.78 -11.59 17.33
CA SER A 245 -0.74 -12.57 17.01
C SER A 245 -1.28 -13.96 16.67
N SER A 246 -2.51 -14.26 17.06
CA SER A 246 -3.20 -15.50 16.70
C SER A 246 -4.69 -15.29 16.49
N THR A 247 -5.30 -16.11 15.64
CA THR A 247 -6.76 -16.17 15.47
C THR A 247 -7.23 -17.60 15.68
N ARG A 248 -8.28 -17.80 16.49
CA ARG A 248 -8.95 -19.07 16.72
C ARG A 248 -10.36 -19.00 16.16
N LEU A 249 -10.69 -19.92 15.26
CA LEU A 249 -12.07 -20.15 14.84
C LEU A 249 -12.69 -21.22 15.75
N ALA A 250 -13.78 -20.87 16.41
CA ALA A 250 -14.55 -21.71 17.30
C ALA A 250 -15.90 -22.05 16.66
N LEU A 251 -16.10 -23.33 16.36
CA LEU A 251 -17.36 -23.81 15.77
C LEU A 251 -18.40 -24.20 16.83
N ALA A 252 -17.99 -24.33 18.08
CA ALA A 252 -18.89 -24.57 19.20
C ALA A 252 -19.25 -23.24 19.90
N PRO A 253 -20.48 -23.08 20.40
CA PRO A 253 -20.87 -21.90 21.17
C PRO A 253 -19.96 -21.71 22.40
N VAL A 254 -19.64 -20.45 22.71
CA VAL A 254 -18.98 -20.09 23.97
C VAL A 254 -20.06 -19.75 24.99
N ASP A 255 -20.14 -20.55 26.04
CA ASP A 255 -21.08 -20.38 27.15
C ASP A 255 -20.44 -20.77 28.49
N GLY A 256 -21.21 -20.76 29.59
CA GLY A 256 -20.70 -21.09 30.93
C GLY A 256 -20.14 -22.50 31.09
N THR A 257 -20.41 -23.41 30.15
CA THR A 257 -19.89 -24.79 30.12
C THR A 257 -18.76 -24.97 29.11
N ASN A 258 -18.62 -24.08 28.14
CA ASN A 258 -17.65 -24.15 27.06
C ASN A 258 -16.81 -22.86 26.97
N LEU A 259 -15.94 -22.65 27.96
CA LEU A 259 -15.02 -21.53 28.04
C LEU A 259 -13.65 -21.90 27.46
N PHE A 260 -13.18 -21.10 26.50
CA PHE A 260 -11.82 -21.25 26.00
C PHE A 260 -10.79 -20.77 27.01
N LYS A 261 -9.69 -21.52 27.14
CA LYS A 261 -8.49 -21.01 27.79
C LYS A 261 -8.03 -19.75 27.05
N ALA A 262 -7.95 -18.64 27.78
CA ALA A 262 -7.44 -17.37 27.29
C ALA A 262 -5.99 -17.52 26.82
N ILE A 263 -5.71 -17.04 25.61
CA ILE A 263 -4.35 -16.90 25.07
C ILE A 263 -4.10 -15.40 24.87
N PRO A 264 -2.98 -14.86 25.36
CA PRO A 264 -2.64 -13.46 25.15
C PRO A 264 -2.62 -13.11 23.66
N ASN A 265 -3.14 -11.92 23.33
CA ASN A 265 -3.11 -11.39 21.97
C ASN A 265 -3.72 -12.35 20.92
N GLN A 266 -4.84 -13.00 21.29
CA GLN A 266 -5.64 -13.87 20.44
C GLN A 266 -6.99 -13.24 20.09
N LEU A 267 -7.36 -13.37 18.82
CA LEU A 267 -8.71 -13.14 18.34
C LEU A 267 -9.50 -14.45 18.34
N VAL A 268 -10.67 -14.50 18.95
CA VAL A 268 -11.57 -15.66 18.87
C VAL A 268 -12.78 -15.31 18.03
N ILE A 269 -13.03 -16.04 16.94
CA ILE A 269 -14.22 -15.92 16.09
C ILE A 269 -15.13 -17.11 16.39
N THR A 270 -16.35 -16.89 16.89
CA THR A 270 -17.31 -17.97 17.18
C THR A 270 -18.65 -17.81 16.45
N VAL A 271 -19.30 -18.94 16.19
CA VAL A 271 -20.68 -18.98 15.70
C VAL A 271 -21.68 -18.62 16.80
N ARG A 272 -22.79 -17.97 16.43
CA ARG A 272 -23.85 -17.58 17.35
C ARG A 272 -24.73 -18.79 17.70
N SER A 273 -24.90 -19.06 18.99
CA SER A 273 -26.06 -19.78 19.54
C SER A 273 -27.11 -18.74 19.96
N THR A 274 -28.39 -19.03 19.76
CA THR A 274 -29.52 -18.14 20.08
C THR A 274 -29.62 -17.74 21.56
N ASN A 275 -28.87 -18.39 22.47
CA ASN A 275 -28.89 -18.17 23.92
C ASN A 275 -27.60 -17.57 24.52
N CYS A 276 -26.91 -16.67 23.82
CA CYS A 276 -25.70 -16.04 24.36
C CYS A 276 -26.05 -14.85 25.29
N LEU A 277 -26.53 -15.16 26.51
CA LEU A 277 -26.68 -14.22 27.63
C LEU A 277 -25.58 -14.50 28.66
N LEU A 278 -24.50 -13.72 28.64
CA LEU A 278 -23.46 -13.76 29.67
C LEU A 278 -23.80 -12.73 30.77
N HIS A 279 -24.85 -13.01 31.55
CA HIS A 279 -25.04 -12.39 32.87
C HIS A 279 -24.26 -13.22 33.89
N GLY A 280 -23.10 -12.75 34.37
CA GLY A 280 -22.53 -13.31 35.61
C GLY A 280 -21.01 -13.38 35.78
N LEU A 281 -20.18 -12.96 34.82
CA LEU A 281 -18.72 -12.87 35.03
C LEU A 281 -18.27 -11.42 35.03
N PRO A 282 -17.28 -11.02 35.87
CA PRO A 282 -16.86 -9.63 36.00
C PRO A 282 -16.50 -9.04 34.62
N ILE A 283 -17.30 -8.06 34.19
CA ILE A 283 -17.38 -7.49 32.84
C ILE A 283 -16.14 -6.63 32.48
N ALA A 284 -15.02 -6.75 33.19
CA ALA A 284 -13.86 -5.87 33.03
C ALA A 284 -12.84 -6.31 31.95
N SER A 285 -12.94 -7.53 31.39
CA SER A 285 -11.85 -8.09 30.57
C SER A 285 -12.26 -8.79 29.26
N LEU A 286 -13.56 -8.83 28.92
CA LEU A 286 -14.09 -9.54 27.75
C LEU A 286 -15.23 -8.73 27.11
N GLN A 287 -14.99 -8.19 25.91
CA GLN A 287 -16.01 -7.54 25.07
C GLN A 287 -16.42 -8.48 23.92
N PHE A 288 -17.72 -8.77 23.76
CA PHE A 288 -18.31 -9.68 22.76
C PHE A 288 -19.27 -8.95 21.78
N ILE A 289 -19.46 -9.52 20.57
CA ILE A 289 -20.19 -8.91 19.43
C ILE A 289 -20.97 -9.90 18.54
N GLY A 290 -22.30 -10.04 18.59
CA GLY A 290 -23.07 -10.73 17.52
C GLY A 290 -22.92 -10.06 16.12
N ILE A 291 -23.04 -10.70 14.95
CA ILE A 291 -23.64 -11.98 14.52
C ILE A 291 -22.58 -13.07 14.20
N CYS A 292 -21.30 -12.78 14.38
CA CYS A 292 -20.23 -13.75 14.59
C CYS A 292 -19.34 -13.16 15.69
N SER A 293 -19.41 -13.71 16.91
CA SER A 293 -18.79 -13.07 18.07
C SER A 293 -17.28 -13.13 18.03
N ILE A 294 -16.68 -11.97 17.79
CA ILE A 294 -15.26 -11.72 17.96
C ILE A 294 -15.04 -11.21 19.39
N ALA A 295 -14.35 -12.01 20.20
CA ALA A 295 -13.97 -11.62 21.55
C ALA A 295 -12.47 -11.39 21.64
N VAL A 296 -12.09 -10.26 22.23
CA VAL A 296 -10.70 -9.94 22.59
C VAL A 296 -10.55 -10.19 24.08
N VAL A 297 -9.73 -11.17 24.45
CA VAL A 297 -9.30 -11.32 25.85
C VAL A 297 -8.12 -10.39 26.08
N ARG A 298 -8.27 -9.45 27.01
CA ARG A 298 -7.16 -8.59 27.48
C ARG A 298 -6.76 -9.01 28.89
N MET A 299 -5.46 -9.16 29.12
CA MET A 299 -4.85 -8.82 30.41
C MET A 299 -4.00 -7.58 30.18
#